data_AF-A0A9D4HSV7-F1
#
_entry.id   AF-A0A9D4HSV7-F1
#
_cell.length_a   1.000
_cell.length_b   1.000
_cell.length_c   1.000
_cell.angle_alpha   90.00
_cell.angle_beta   90.00
_cell.angle_gamma   90.00
#
_symmetry.space_group_name_H-M   'P 1'
#
loop_
_entity.id
_entity.type
_entity.pdbx_description
1 polymer ?
#
loop_
_entity_poly.entity_id
_entity_poly.type
_entity_poly.pdbx_seq_one_letter_code
_entity_poly.pdbx_strand_id
1 'polypeptide(L)'
;MFGSMSGVSKDEYHNLLKNYDIDLDDQWKVFKDFALNLESVIGRYCRFAKQLPNFAKLSLNDQVSLLKHTHCDFFILMLHKGYKPEYNIFLELNGLIYHVEEASDRLLSRNSVSLMVQMFDRLQKLNLTDGETALVGAIITMSSDQCELENSTLVESTQLDLCNY
;
A
#
# COMPACT_ATOMS: atom_id res chain seq x y z
N MET A 1 37.65 -13.11 -9.44
CA MET A 1 37.35 -12.56 -8.10
C MET A 1 36.51 -11.32 -8.34
N PHE A 2 35.20 -11.49 -8.51
CA PHE A 2 34.31 -10.36 -8.62
C PHE A 2 34.22 -9.73 -7.23
N GLY A 3 34.40 -8.41 -7.13
CA GLY A 3 34.29 -7.69 -5.87
C GLY A 3 32.92 -7.87 -5.23
N SER A 4 32.73 -7.31 -4.03
CA SER A 4 31.42 -7.26 -3.37
C SER A 4 30.34 -6.88 -4.39
N MET A 5 29.37 -7.77 -4.63
CA MET A 5 28.20 -7.51 -5.48
C MET A 5 27.24 -6.57 -4.74
N SER A 6 27.71 -5.36 -4.42
CA SER A 6 26.82 -4.27 -4.03
C SER A 6 26.17 -3.73 -5.29
N GLY A 7 24.85 -3.50 -5.24
CA GLY A 7 24.12 -2.92 -6.36
C GLY A 7 24.74 -1.60 -6.84
N VAL A 8 24.53 -1.31 -8.12
CA VAL A 8 24.97 -0.06 -8.75
C VAL A 8 24.34 1.13 -8.03
N SER A 9 25.10 2.21 -7.84
CA SER A 9 24.57 3.42 -7.19
C SER A 9 23.40 4.01 -8.00
N LYS A 10 22.45 4.69 -7.35
CA LYS A 10 21.31 5.32 -8.05
C LYS A 10 21.76 6.28 -9.15
N ASP A 11 22.84 7.03 -8.93
CA ASP A 11 23.37 7.98 -9.90
C ASP A 11 23.98 7.28 -11.12
N GLU A 12 24.68 6.17 -10.90
CA GLU A 12 25.25 5.37 -11.97
C GLU A 12 24.17 4.61 -12.75
N TYR A 13 23.15 4.09 -12.07
CA TYR A 13 21.95 3.53 -12.70
C TYR A 13 21.25 4.58 -13.59
N HIS A 14 21.01 5.79 -13.08
CA HIS A 14 20.40 6.86 -13.87
C HIS A 14 21.26 7.26 -15.08
N ASN A 15 22.59 7.28 -14.93
CA ASN A 15 23.51 7.55 -16.03
C ASN A 15 23.40 6.47 -17.12
N LEU A 16 23.42 5.19 -16.74
CA LEU A 16 23.26 4.06 -17.65
C LEU A 16 21.92 4.08 -18.39
N LEU A 17 20.83 4.29 -17.65
CA LEU A 17 19.50 4.37 -18.22
C LEU A 17 19.36 5.55 -19.19
N LYS A 18 19.82 6.75 -18.78
CA LYS A 18 19.62 7.98 -19.56
C LYS A 18 20.52 8.08 -20.80
N ASN A 19 21.78 7.69 -20.68
CA ASN A 19 22.78 7.92 -21.73
C ASN A 19 23.01 6.71 -22.63
N TYR A 20 22.67 5.51 -22.15
CA TYR A 20 22.93 4.25 -22.86
C TYR A 20 21.68 3.38 -23.06
N ASP A 21 20.51 3.79 -22.55
CA ASP A 21 19.26 3.03 -22.58
C ASP A 21 19.39 1.63 -21.95
N ILE A 22 20.26 1.52 -20.93
CA ILE A 22 20.48 0.28 -20.18
C ILE A 22 19.64 0.33 -18.90
N ASP A 23 18.53 -0.42 -18.88
CA ASP A 23 17.72 -0.68 -17.67
C ASP A 23 18.31 -1.87 -16.90
N LEU A 24 19.17 -1.58 -15.92
CA LEU A 24 19.75 -2.63 -15.10
C LEU A 24 18.65 -3.36 -14.31
N ASP A 25 18.65 -4.68 -14.45
CA ASP A 25 17.72 -5.60 -13.79
C ASP A 25 16.24 -5.32 -14.07
N ASP A 26 15.86 -4.62 -15.14
CA ASP A 26 14.47 -4.20 -15.43
C ASP A 26 13.87 -3.27 -14.35
N GLN A 27 14.67 -2.50 -13.61
CA GLN A 27 14.19 -1.61 -12.54
C GLN A 27 13.19 -0.56 -13.04
N TRP A 28 13.45 0.07 -14.18
CA TRP A 28 12.56 1.09 -14.75
C TRP A 28 11.26 0.48 -15.28
N LYS A 29 11.35 -0.69 -15.88
CA LYS A 29 10.19 -1.47 -16.30
C LYS A 29 9.31 -1.87 -15.11
N VAL A 30 9.90 -2.42 -14.05
CA VAL A 30 9.16 -2.77 -12.81
C VAL A 30 8.50 -1.54 -12.19
N PHE A 31 9.19 -0.39 -12.15
CA PHE A 31 8.59 0.85 -11.67
C PHE A 31 7.39 1.30 -12.51
N LYS A 32 7.49 1.22 -13.84
CA LYS A 32 6.37 1.56 -14.76
C LYS A 32 5.18 0.62 -14.58
N ASP A 33 5.43 -0.68 -14.49
CA ASP A 33 4.38 -1.68 -14.30
C ASP A 33 3.68 -1.48 -12.95
N PHE A 34 4.43 -1.17 -11.89
CA PHE A 34 3.89 -0.76 -10.60
C PHE A 34 3.02 0.50 -10.73
N ALA A 35 3.52 1.55 -11.39
CA ALA A 35 2.79 2.81 -11.57
C ALA A 35 1.48 2.64 -12.36
N LEU A 36 1.48 1.81 -13.41
CA LEU A 36 0.27 1.48 -14.18
C LEU A 36 -0.75 0.72 -13.33
N ASN A 37 -0.28 -0.18 -12.47
CA ASN A 37 -1.15 -0.92 -11.56
C ASN A 37 -1.71 -0.04 -10.43
N LEU A 38 -0.97 0.99 -10.00
CA LEU A 38 -1.41 1.90 -8.94
C LEU A 38 -2.72 2.62 -9.29
N GLU A 39 -2.90 3.07 -10.54
CA GLU A 39 -4.14 3.76 -10.95
C GLU A 39 -5.37 2.87 -10.73
N SER A 40 -5.28 1.61 -11.14
CA SER A 40 -6.34 0.61 -10.95
C SER A 40 -6.60 0.32 -9.48
N VAL A 41 -5.54 0.20 -8.67
CA VAL A 41 -5.62 -0.06 -7.23
C VAL A 41 -6.26 1.13 -6.49
N ILE A 42 -5.84 2.36 -6.78
CA ILE A 42 -6.41 3.58 -6.21
C ILE A 42 -7.87 3.73 -6.65
N GLY A 43 -8.19 3.46 -7.91
CA GLY A 43 -9.57 3.48 -8.41
C GLY A 43 -10.49 2.51 -7.67
N ARG A 44 -9.99 1.32 -7.32
CA ARG A 44 -10.70 0.35 -6.48
C ARG A 44 -10.87 0.86 -5.05
N TYR A 45 -9.84 1.46 -4.46
CA TYR A 45 -9.94 2.04 -3.11
C TYR A 45 -10.97 3.16 -3.05
N CYS A 46 -10.93 4.11 -4.00
CA CYS A 46 -11.93 5.17 -4.11
C CYS A 46 -13.36 4.63 -4.27
N ARG A 47 -13.53 3.53 -5.01
CA ARG A 47 -14.85 2.89 -5.19
C ARG A 47 -15.33 2.23 -3.91
N PHE A 48 -14.45 1.54 -3.19
CA PHE A 48 -14.74 0.99 -1.87
C PHE A 48 -15.19 2.10 -0.90
N ALA A 49 -14.41 3.18 -0.79
CA ALA A 49 -14.75 4.30 0.09
C ALA A 49 -16.11 4.93 -0.23
N LYS A 50 -16.43 5.10 -1.51
CA LYS A 50 -17.75 5.62 -1.96
C LYS A 50 -18.94 4.74 -1.59
N GLN A 51 -18.73 3.47 -1.26
CA GLN A 51 -19.78 2.57 -0.79
C GLN A 51 -20.00 2.66 0.72
N LEU A 52 -19.09 3.30 1.45
CA LEU A 52 -19.23 3.46 2.89
C LEU A 52 -20.38 4.42 3.23
N PRO A 53 -21.11 4.18 4.33
CA PRO A 53 -22.13 5.09 4.81
C PRO A 53 -21.57 6.51 4.93
N ASN A 54 -22.36 7.51 4.54
CA ASN A 54 -22.05 8.94 4.65
C ASN A 54 -20.79 9.47 3.94
N PHE A 55 -19.89 8.62 3.43
CA PHE A 55 -18.66 9.05 2.77
C PHE A 55 -18.93 9.95 1.55
N ALA A 56 -19.88 9.56 0.70
CA ALA A 56 -20.27 10.35 -0.47
C ALA A 56 -21.00 11.67 -0.12
N LYS A 57 -21.40 11.87 1.14
CA LYS A 57 -22.02 13.12 1.63
C LYS A 57 -20.96 14.15 2.09
N LEU A 58 -19.72 13.72 2.30
CA LEU A 58 -18.61 14.61 2.65
C LEU A 58 -18.25 15.51 1.46
N SER A 59 -17.61 16.65 1.72
CA SER A 59 -17.08 17.49 0.67
C SER A 59 -16.01 16.73 -0.12
N LEU A 60 -15.78 17.12 -1.39
CA LEU A 60 -14.75 16.47 -2.20
C LEU A 60 -13.35 16.62 -1.56
N ASN A 61 -13.11 17.75 -0.89
CA ASN A 61 -11.87 17.97 -0.14
C ASN A 61 -11.72 16.97 1.00
N ASP A 62 -12.75 16.77 1.82
CA ASP A 62 -12.74 15.82 2.93
C ASP A 62 -12.56 14.38 2.43
N GLN A 63 -13.27 13.99 1.35
CA GLN A 63 -13.10 12.67 0.73
C GLN A 63 -11.65 12.44 0.26
N VAL A 64 -11.06 13.42 -0.42
CA VAL A 64 -9.67 13.33 -0.89
C VAL A 64 -8.68 13.32 0.28
N SER A 65 -8.93 14.14 1.31
CA SER A 65 -8.09 14.22 2.50
C SER A 65 -8.05 12.87 3.23
N LEU A 66 -9.22 12.28 3.49
CA LEU A 66 -9.32 10.96 4.11
C LEU A 66 -8.57 9.89 3.31
N LEU A 67 -8.84 9.78 2.00
CA LEU A 67 -8.17 8.78 1.15
C LEU A 67 -6.65 8.97 1.15
N LYS A 68 -6.16 10.22 1.10
CA LYS A 68 -4.72 10.54 1.14
C LYS A 68 -4.06 10.18 2.47
N HIS A 69 -4.75 10.32 3.59
CA HIS A 69 -4.14 9.98 4.89
C HIS A 69 -4.19 8.49 5.20
N THR A 70 -5.25 7.81 4.77
CA THR A 70 -5.56 6.44 5.20
C THR A 70 -5.07 5.36 4.23
N HIS A 71 -4.68 5.71 3.00
CA HIS A 71 -4.33 4.73 1.95
C HIS A 71 -3.21 3.76 2.36
N CYS A 72 -2.18 4.22 3.07
CA CYS A 72 -1.07 3.36 3.49
C CYS A 72 -1.57 2.22 4.39
N ASP A 73 -2.31 2.56 5.45
CA ASP A 73 -2.84 1.58 6.39
C ASP A 73 -3.86 0.66 5.72
N PHE A 74 -4.71 1.21 4.85
CA PHE A 74 -5.66 0.45 4.07
C PHE A 74 -4.96 -0.58 3.16
N PHE A 75 -3.92 -0.18 2.42
CA PHE A 75 -3.19 -1.10 1.55
C PHE A 75 -2.38 -2.11 2.33
N ILE A 76 -1.84 -1.76 3.50
CA ILE A 76 -1.20 -2.73 4.39
C ILE A 76 -2.22 -3.81 4.80
N LEU A 77 -3.42 -3.41 5.22
CA LEU A 77 -4.50 -4.34 5.55
C LEU A 77 -4.91 -5.19 4.34
N MET A 78 -5.00 -4.64 3.13
CA MET A 78 -5.44 -5.41 1.97
C MET A 78 -4.38 -6.38 1.44
N LEU A 79 -3.09 -6.04 1.57
CA LEU A 79 -1.99 -6.79 0.98
C LEU A 79 -1.40 -7.84 1.92
N HIS A 80 -1.73 -7.82 3.22
CA HIS A 80 -1.09 -8.70 4.20
C HIS A 80 -1.18 -10.20 3.85
N LYS A 81 -2.30 -10.66 3.26
CA LYS A 81 -2.48 -12.09 2.87
C LYS A 81 -1.52 -12.56 1.76
N GLY A 82 -1.00 -11.61 0.98
CA GLY A 82 -0.03 -11.86 -0.10
C GLY A 82 1.37 -12.19 0.41
N TYR A 83 1.72 -11.79 1.63
CA TYR A 83 3.02 -12.13 2.23
C TYR A 83 3.07 -13.60 2.65
N LYS A 84 4.13 -14.31 2.24
CA LYS A 84 4.39 -15.71 2.60
C LYS A 84 5.67 -15.78 3.42
N PRO A 85 5.58 -15.75 4.76
CA PRO A 85 6.76 -15.73 5.63
C PRO A 85 7.63 -16.98 5.46
N GLU A 86 7.04 -18.12 5.10
CA GLU A 86 7.74 -19.39 4.88
C GLU A 86 8.72 -19.36 3.71
N TYR A 87 8.47 -18.50 2.71
CA TYR A 87 9.34 -18.31 1.55
C TYR A 87 9.97 -16.91 1.50
N ASN A 88 9.60 -16.04 2.45
CA ASN A 88 10.01 -14.64 2.50
C ASN A 88 9.71 -13.88 1.18
N ILE A 89 8.50 -14.07 0.65
CA ILE A 89 8.04 -13.46 -0.62
C ILE A 89 6.74 -12.68 -0.44
N PHE A 90 6.51 -11.70 -1.31
CA PHE A 90 5.22 -11.08 -1.57
C PHE A 90 4.60 -11.66 -2.84
N LEU A 91 3.38 -12.16 -2.74
CA LEU A 91 2.52 -12.49 -3.87
C LEU A 91 1.62 -11.29 -4.16
N GLU A 92 1.86 -10.60 -5.28
CA GLU A 92 1.04 -9.48 -5.71
C GLU A 92 -0.27 -9.92 -6.38
N LEU A 93 -1.26 -9.02 -6.40
CA LEU A 93 -2.58 -9.27 -6.99
C LEU A 93 -2.54 -9.52 -8.52
N ASN A 94 -1.47 -9.11 -9.19
CA ASN A 94 -1.22 -9.35 -10.62
C ASN A 94 -0.51 -10.70 -10.87
N GLY A 95 -0.25 -11.48 -9.82
CA GLY A 95 0.46 -12.77 -9.90
C GLY A 95 1.99 -12.66 -9.91
N LEU A 96 2.55 -11.45 -9.78
CA LEU A 96 3.99 -11.28 -9.61
C LEU A 96 4.43 -11.72 -8.22
N ILE A 97 5.66 -12.23 -8.16
CA ILE A 97 6.28 -12.71 -6.93
C ILE A 97 7.59 -11.96 -6.75
N TYR A 98 7.74 -11.32 -5.59
CA TYR A 98 8.97 -10.64 -5.21
C TYR A 98 9.51 -11.22 -3.91
N HIS A 99 10.81 -11.50 -3.86
CA HIS A 99 11.45 -11.77 -2.57
C HIS A 99 11.52 -10.46 -1.76
N VAL A 100 11.43 -10.55 -0.43
CA VAL A 100 11.45 -9.36 0.45
C VAL A 100 12.73 -8.52 0.26
N GLU A 101 13.87 -9.16 0.01
CA GLU A 101 15.13 -8.47 -0.30
C GLU A 101 15.05 -7.70 -1.62
N GLU A 102 14.44 -8.30 -2.64
CA GLU A 102 14.25 -7.65 -3.93
C GLU A 102 13.34 -6.42 -3.81
N ALA A 103 12.25 -6.54 -3.04
CA ALA A 103 11.39 -5.40 -2.74
C ALA A 103 12.14 -4.29 -1.97
N SER A 104 13.08 -4.65 -1.09
CA SER A 104 13.88 -3.72 -0.28
C SER A 104 14.93 -2.95 -1.09
N ASP A 105 15.38 -3.53 -2.20
CA ASP A 105 16.42 -2.95 -3.04
C ASP A 105 15.83 -2.22 -4.25
N ARG A 106 14.67 -2.67 -4.77
CA ARG A 106 14.08 -2.19 -6.02
C ARG A 106 12.83 -1.32 -5.86
N LEU A 107 12.02 -1.55 -4.83
CA LEU A 107 10.68 -0.95 -4.73
C LEU A 107 10.62 0.09 -3.61
N LEU A 108 11.00 -0.30 -2.40
CA LEU A 108 10.85 0.49 -1.19
C LEU A 108 12.09 0.36 -0.31
N SER A 109 12.33 1.33 0.56
CA SER A 109 13.51 1.24 1.45
C SER A 109 13.45 0.00 2.35
N ARG A 110 14.60 -0.59 2.65
CA ARG A 110 14.74 -1.72 3.58
C ARG A 110 14.03 -1.51 4.92
N ASN A 111 14.07 -0.29 5.47
CA ASN A 111 13.35 0.04 6.70
C ASN A 111 11.83 -0.02 6.51
N SER A 112 11.32 0.52 5.40
CA SER A 112 9.90 0.48 5.06
C SER A 112 9.42 -0.96 4.86
N VAL A 113 10.19 -1.76 4.13
CA VAL A 113 9.85 -3.18 3.88
C VAL A 113 9.86 -4.00 5.16
N SER A 114 10.85 -3.79 6.03
CA SER A 114 10.90 -4.44 7.35
C SER A 114 9.68 -4.13 8.20
N LEU A 115 9.24 -2.87 8.23
CA LEU A 115 8.02 -2.47 8.96
C LEU A 115 6.77 -3.12 8.36
N MET A 116 6.62 -3.15 7.04
CA MET A 116 5.49 -3.81 6.38
C MET A 116 5.45 -5.30 6.69
N VAL A 117 6.58 -6.00 6.62
CA VAL A 117 6.68 -7.43 6.97
C VAL A 117 6.23 -7.68 8.42
N GLN A 118 6.68 -6.86 9.36
CA GLN A 118 6.26 -6.96 10.76
C GLN A 118 4.74 -6.72 10.93
N MET A 119 4.18 -5.75 10.21
CA MET A 119 2.74 -5.49 10.23
C MET A 119 1.95 -6.64 9.61
N PHE A 120 2.41 -7.19 8.49
CA PHE A 120 1.75 -8.33 7.83
C PHE A 120 1.74 -9.57 8.72
N ASP A 121 2.86 -9.90 9.36
CA ASP A 121 2.94 -11.02 10.31
C ASP A 121 1.94 -10.84 11.47
N ARG A 122 1.83 -9.62 12.02
CA ARG A 122 0.84 -9.31 13.07
C ARG A 122 -0.59 -9.43 12.57
N LEU A 123 -0.90 -8.90 11.38
CA LEU A 123 -2.24 -8.96 10.79
C LEU A 123 -2.65 -10.39 10.45
N GLN A 124 -1.75 -11.21 9.90
CA GLN A 124 -2.04 -12.61 9.59
C GLN A 124 -2.40 -13.40 10.85
N LYS A 125 -1.77 -13.11 12.00
CA LYS A 125 -2.09 -13.76 13.28
C LYS A 125 -3.49 -13.47 13.81
N LEU A 126 -4.11 -12.37 13.37
CA LEU A 126 -5.49 -12.05 13.72
C LEU A 126 -6.50 -12.97 13.02
N ASN A 127 -6.10 -13.65 11.93
CA ASN A 127 -6.95 -14.56 11.16
C ASN A 127 -8.30 -13.94 10.75
N LEU A 128 -8.28 -12.67 10.34
CA LEU A 128 -9.49 -11.93 9.95
C LEU A 128 -10.18 -12.62 8.76
N THR A 129 -11.48 -12.84 8.92
CA THR A 129 -12.37 -13.18 7.81
C THR A 129 -12.41 -12.04 6.79
N ASP A 130 -12.93 -12.31 5.59
CA ASP A 130 -13.06 -11.26 4.57
C ASP A 130 -14.03 -10.16 5.00
N GLY A 131 -15.06 -10.51 5.80
CA GLY A 131 -15.98 -9.54 6.39
C GLY A 131 -15.31 -8.64 7.42
N GLU A 132 -14.55 -9.21 8.36
CA GLU A 132 -13.78 -8.43 9.35
C GLU A 132 -12.71 -7.57 8.67
N THR A 133 -12.04 -8.10 7.64
CA THR A 133 -11.06 -7.32 6.85
C THR A 133 -11.73 -6.12 6.18
N ALA A 134 -12.91 -6.31 5.58
CA ALA A 134 -13.67 -5.21 4.97
C ALA A 134 -14.13 -4.18 6.03
N LEU A 135 -14.56 -4.63 7.21
CA LEU A 135 -14.98 -3.76 8.30
C LEU A 135 -13.82 -2.93 8.85
N VAL A 136 -12.67 -3.56 9.13
CA VAL A 136 -11.45 -2.85 9.55
C VAL A 136 -11.00 -1.87 8.46
N GLY A 137 -11.09 -2.26 7.19
CA GLY A 137 -10.80 -1.37 6.06
C GLY A 137 -11.72 -0.14 6.02
N ALA A 138 -13.02 -0.33 6.32
CA ALA A 138 -13.98 0.76 6.43
C ALA A 138 -13.64 1.71 7.60
N ILE A 139 -13.31 1.15 8.77
CA ILE A 139 -12.91 1.91 9.96
C ILE A 139 -11.65 2.75 9.66
N ILE A 140 -10.63 2.15 9.04
CA ILE A 140 -9.40 2.84 8.63
C ILE A 140 -9.72 3.97 7.66
N THR A 141 -10.58 3.72 6.66
CA THR A 141 -10.94 4.72 5.64
C THR A 141 -11.66 5.93 6.27
N MET A 142 -12.41 5.70 7.36
CA MET A 142 -13.15 6.71 8.11
C MET A 142 -12.35 7.29 9.30
N SER A 143 -11.04 7.06 9.38
CA SER A 143 -10.20 7.63 10.45
C SER A 143 -9.90 9.11 10.21
N SER A 144 -10.45 9.98 11.06
CA SER A 144 -10.22 11.44 11.03
C SER A 144 -9.00 11.91 11.81
N ASP A 145 -8.38 11.05 12.62
CA ASP A 145 -7.33 11.40 13.62
C ASP A 145 -6.14 12.20 13.08
N GLN A 146 -5.88 12.12 11.77
CA GLN A 146 -4.77 12.78 11.10
C GLN A 146 -5.21 13.78 10.02
N CYS A 147 -6.50 14.09 9.91
CA CYS A 147 -7.05 14.97 8.88
C CYS A 147 -7.71 16.21 9.48
N GLU A 148 -7.39 17.39 8.93
CA GLU A 148 -8.25 18.56 9.10
C GLU A 148 -9.42 18.44 8.12
N LEU A 149 -10.63 18.23 8.66
CA LEU A 149 -11.85 18.00 7.88
C LEU A 149 -12.88 19.09 8.14
N GLU A 150 -13.61 19.47 7.09
CA GLU A 150 -14.71 20.43 7.18
C GLU A 150 -15.87 19.85 8.02
N ASN A 151 -16.11 18.54 7.93
CA ASN A 151 -17.15 17.84 8.69
C ASN A 151 -16.61 16.63 9.46
N SER A 152 -15.70 16.86 10.41
CA SER A 152 -15.11 15.79 11.25
C SER A 152 -16.18 15.02 12.03
N THR A 153 -17.23 15.69 12.53
CA THR A 153 -18.31 15.06 13.32
C THR A 153 -19.05 13.97 12.54
N LEU A 154 -19.31 14.18 11.24
CA LEU A 154 -19.96 13.16 10.40
C LEU A 154 -19.04 11.95 10.18
N VAL A 155 -17.73 12.18 10.08
CA VAL A 155 -16.73 11.12 9.91
C VAL A 155 -16.61 10.29 11.18
N GLU A 156 -16.42 10.94 12.32
CA GLU A 156 -16.30 10.29 13.64
C GLU A 156 -17.55 9.51 14.02
N SER A 157 -18.75 10.08 13.81
CA SER A 157 -20.01 9.35 14.07
C SER A 157 -20.13 8.11 13.18
N THR A 158 -19.80 8.23 11.89
CA THR A 158 -19.83 7.09 10.98
C THR A 158 -18.81 6.02 11.35
N GLN A 159 -17.60 6.41 11.75
CA GLN A 159 -16.57 5.49 12.21
C GLN A 159 -17.02 4.75 13.48
N LEU A 160 -17.62 5.46 14.44
CA LEU A 160 -18.15 4.87 15.66
C LEU A 160 -19.28 3.87 15.36
N ASP A 161 -20.17 4.18 14.44
CA ASP A 161 -21.22 3.27 13.99
C ASP A 161 -20.65 1.97 13.41
N LEU A 162 -19.54 2.06 12.65
CA LEU A 162 -18.83 0.89 12.12
C LEU A 162 -18.20 0.04 13.23
N CYS A 163 -17.71 0.65 14.31
CA CYS A 163 -17.14 -0.08 15.46
C CYS A 163 -18.20 -0.82 16.32
N ASN A 164 -19.48 -0.49 16.15
CA ASN A 164 -20.58 -1.09 16.91
C ASN A 164 -21.25 -2.29 16.21
N TYR A 165 -20.73 -2.71 15.05
CA TYR A 165 -21.12 -3.96 14.37
C TYR A 165 -20.39 -5.17 14.96
#